data_AF-A0AAU4B2Q8-F1
#
_entry.id   AF-A0AAU4B2Q8-F1
#
_cell.length_a   1.000
_cell.length_b   1.000
_cell.length_c   1.000
_cell.angle_alpha   90.00
_cell.angle_beta   90.00
_cell.angle_gamma   90.00
#
_symmetry.space_group_name_H-M   'P 1'
#
loop_
_entity.id
_entity.type
_entity.pdbx_description
1 polymer ?
#
loop_
_entity_poly.entity_id
_entity_poly.type
_entity_poly.pdbx_seq_one_letter_code
_entity_poly.pdbx_strand_id
1 'polypeptide(L)'
;MTPQNPAPVMGRRNTTPAMEEPMGIHPTPISVPPWTVLGYRADGRPILPIAGGAEDDDDVVVDDPEPEPEPDVDPEPEDDPEPEPDPAPKPKAPAKKAAPKPGDDDYVPSAAEWRRTQAALTKANADAKRNRERARELEDQGRVNESDHEKALRLAREEGEKRFRAPLVRTAARGALIEAGALSFLADEKDPESRDAKERGDSRLTRLLKLIDTDGLDVDESGAVAGLESAVDELRRDYPELFAAPKKRVAARPTGAPRPAADPVKKSSAQIHADKALGRS
;
A
#
# COMPACT_ATOMS: atom_id res chain seq x y z
N MET A 1 -31.42 -7.04 60.18
CA MET A 1 -30.17 -6.26 60.14
C MET A 1 -29.93 -5.85 58.69
N THR A 2 -30.38 -4.65 58.35
CA THR A 2 -30.31 -4.07 57.00
C THR A 2 -29.22 -3.00 57.03
N PRO A 3 -28.15 -3.07 56.21
CA PRO A 3 -27.18 -2.00 56.17
C PRO A 3 -27.71 -0.82 55.37
N GLN A 4 -27.62 0.33 56.02
CA GLN A 4 -28.03 1.66 55.59
C GLN A 4 -26.87 2.27 54.79
N ASN A 5 -27.07 2.53 53.49
CA ASN A 5 -26.08 3.16 52.63
C ASN A 5 -26.06 4.69 52.86
N PRO A 6 -24.90 5.31 53.15
CA PRO A 6 -24.79 6.75 53.28
C PRO A 6 -24.65 7.45 51.91
N ALA A 7 -25.13 8.71 51.89
CA ALA A 7 -25.27 9.61 50.76
C ALA A 7 -23.94 10.04 50.09
N PRO A 8 -23.98 10.51 48.82
CA PRO A 8 -22.80 10.99 48.10
C PRO A 8 -22.34 12.38 48.59
N VAL A 9 -21.03 12.47 48.85
CA VAL A 9 -20.31 13.67 49.28
C VAL A 9 -20.11 14.64 48.11
N MET A 10 -20.32 15.91 48.42
CA MET A 10 -20.25 17.08 47.54
C MET A 10 -18.87 17.34 46.91
N GLY A 11 -18.91 17.78 45.65
CA GLY A 11 -18.35 19.07 45.22
C GLY A 11 -16.84 19.26 45.30
N ARG A 12 -16.12 18.89 44.23
CA ARG A 12 -14.81 19.49 43.91
C ARG A 12 -15.03 20.63 42.92
N ARG A 13 -14.81 21.86 43.39
CA ARG A 13 -14.68 23.06 42.55
C ARG A 13 -13.28 23.02 41.96
N ASN A 14 -13.18 22.94 40.63
CA ASN A 14 -11.92 23.15 39.93
C ASN A 14 -11.67 24.65 39.87
N THR A 15 -10.73 25.12 40.69
CA THR A 15 -10.12 26.44 40.57
C THR A 15 -9.13 26.38 39.41
N THR A 16 -9.45 27.05 38.31
CA THR A 16 -8.52 27.37 37.23
C THR A 16 -7.52 28.42 37.73
N PRO A 17 -6.19 28.18 37.66
CA PRO A 17 -5.23 29.25 37.86
C PRO A 17 -5.24 30.18 36.64
N ALA A 18 -5.38 31.48 36.91
CA ALA A 18 -5.17 32.54 35.92
C ALA A 18 -3.67 32.55 35.55
N MET A 19 -3.36 32.12 34.32
CA MET A 19 -2.05 32.33 33.72
C MET A 19 -2.02 33.73 33.14
N GLU A 20 -1.03 34.51 33.58
CA GLU A 20 -0.69 35.84 33.06
C GLU A 20 -0.41 35.77 31.56
N GLU A 21 -1.03 36.67 30.80
CA GLU A 21 -0.87 36.80 29.36
C GLU A 21 0.50 37.41 29.03
N PRO A 22 1.40 36.71 28.32
CA PRO A 22 2.57 37.34 27.74
C PRO A 22 2.11 38.27 26.60
N MET A 23 2.56 39.52 26.66
CA MET A 23 2.36 40.56 25.65
C MET A 23 2.67 40.02 24.25
N GLY A 24 1.62 39.76 23.49
CA GLY A 24 1.68 39.17 22.17
C GLY A 24 2.42 40.05 21.17
N ILE A 25 3.34 39.42 20.44
CA ILE A 25 3.70 39.84 19.08
C ILE A 25 2.39 39.74 18.29
N HIS A 26 1.76 40.86 17.95
CA HIS A 26 0.56 40.85 17.13
C HIS A 26 0.93 40.34 15.73
N PRO A 27 0.51 39.12 15.31
CA PRO A 27 0.67 38.73 13.93
C PRO A 27 -0.21 39.69 13.11
N THR A 28 0.42 40.48 12.25
CA THR A 28 -0.34 41.25 11.28
C THR A 28 -1.09 40.27 10.37
N PRO A 29 -2.43 40.31 10.29
CA PRO A 29 -3.16 39.42 9.40
C PRO A 29 -2.98 39.94 7.98
N ILE A 30 -1.87 39.58 7.35
CA ILE A 30 -1.73 39.64 5.90
C ILE A 30 -2.55 38.46 5.34
N SER A 31 -3.87 38.55 5.52
CA SER A 31 -4.86 37.63 4.97
C SER A 31 -5.06 38.01 3.50
N VAL A 32 -4.07 37.66 2.70
CA VAL A 32 -4.24 37.62 1.24
C VAL A 32 -4.78 36.24 0.92
N PRO A 33 -5.88 36.12 0.16
CA PRO A 33 -6.45 34.82 -0.17
C PRO A 33 -5.41 33.94 -0.87
N PRO A 34 -5.46 32.61 -0.70
CA PRO A 34 -4.41 31.66 -1.10
C PRO A 34 -4.14 31.58 -2.61
N TRP A 35 -4.88 32.37 -3.40
CA TRP A 35 -4.78 32.47 -4.86
C TRP A 35 -4.07 33.75 -5.33
N THR A 36 -3.60 34.59 -4.41
CA THR A 36 -3.00 35.88 -4.79
C THR A 36 -1.61 35.67 -5.37
N VAL A 37 -1.41 36.05 -6.62
CA VAL A 37 -0.09 35.97 -7.26
C VAL A 37 0.75 37.17 -6.79
N LEU A 38 1.81 36.89 -6.02
CA LEU A 38 2.75 37.91 -5.55
C LEU A 38 3.66 38.43 -6.68
N GLY A 39 3.88 37.61 -7.71
CA GLY A 39 4.67 37.95 -8.88
C GLY A 39 4.87 36.75 -9.79
N TYR A 40 5.71 36.91 -10.82
CA TYR A 40 6.08 35.85 -11.76
C TYR A 40 7.60 35.67 -11.75
N ARG A 41 8.09 34.42 -11.80
CA ARG A 41 9.51 34.12 -12.01
C ARG A 41 9.92 34.44 -13.46
N ALA A 42 11.22 34.49 -13.74
CA ALA A 42 11.76 34.67 -15.09
C ALA A 42 11.20 33.64 -16.09
N ASP A 43 10.85 32.44 -15.62
CA ASP A 43 10.27 31.35 -16.42
C ASP A 43 8.74 31.47 -16.64
N GLY A 44 8.11 32.56 -16.18
CA GLY A 44 6.69 32.85 -16.34
C GLY A 44 5.75 32.13 -15.36
N ARG A 45 6.27 31.39 -14.38
CA ARG A 45 5.44 30.72 -13.36
C ARG A 45 5.03 31.69 -12.23
N PRO A 46 3.75 31.68 -11.78
CA PRO A 46 3.30 32.54 -10.69
C PRO A 46 3.90 32.11 -9.34
N ILE A 47 4.27 33.09 -8.53
CA ILE A 47 4.71 32.92 -7.14
C ILE A 47 3.49 33.13 -6.26
N LEU A 48 3.06 32.07 -5.57
CA LEU A 48 1.94 32.09 -4.64
C LEU A 48 2.46 32.21 -3.19
N PRO A 49 1.76 32.92 -2.29
CA PRO A 49 2.08 32.93 -0.88
C PRO A 49 1.90 31.52 -0.33
N ILE A 50 2.99 30.90 0.11
CA ILE A 50 2.94 29.63 0.81
C ILE A 50 2.47 29.95 2.22
N ALA A 51 1.19 29.78 2.48
CA ALA A 51 0.62 29.82 3.82
C ALA A 51 1.09 28.59 4.60
N GLY A 52 2.33 28.63 5.08
CA GLY A 52 2.96 27.55 5.83
C GLY A 52 4.01 28.15 6.75
N GLY A 53 3.57 28.54 7.95
CA GLY A 53 4.49 28.64 9.08
C GLY A 53 4.97 27.23 9.40
N ALA A 54 6.27 26.99 9.24
CA ALA A 54 6.90 25.85 9.88
C ALA A 54 6.89 26.18 11.38
N GLU A 55 6.09 25.45 12.15
CA GLU A 55 6.16 25.44 13.61
C GLU A 55 7.41 24.64 14.02
N ASP A 56 8.60 25.21 13.82
CA ASP A 56 9.86 24.73 14.39
C ASP A 56 10.70 25.99 14.70
N ASP A 57 10.21 26.76 15.67
CA ASP A 57 10.93 27.87 16.31
C ASP A 57 11.61 27.32 17.57
N ASP A 58 12.45 26.29 17.39
CA ASP A 58 13.49 25.95 18.34
C ASP A 58 14.71 26.78 17.95
N ASP A 59 14.98 27.73 18.84
CA ASP A 59 16.05 28.73 18.92
C ASP A 59 17.44 28.06 18.85
N VAL A 60 17.81 27.51 17.71
CA VAL A 60 19.17 27.05 17.43
C VAL A 60 20.00 28.29 17.11
N VAL A 61 20.67 28.79 18.15
CA VAL A 61 21.87 29.62 18.01
C VAL A 61 22.83 28.86 17.09
N VAL A 62 22.82 29.24 15.80
CA VAL A 62 23.85 28.85 14.86
C VAL A 62 25.10 29.59 15.31
N ASP A 63 25.85 28.96 16.20
CA ASP A 63 27.26 29.26 16.43
C ASP A 63 27.93 29.08 15.07
N ASP A 64 28.29 30.19 14.45
CA ASP A 64 29.05 30.31 13.21
C ASP A 64 30.41 29.63 13.47
N PRO A 65 30.65 28.39 13.00
CA PRO A 65 31.94 27.78 13.22
C PRO A 65 32.95 28.55 12.36
N GLU A 66 33.96 29.13 13.02
CA GLU A 66 35.14 29.70 12.37
C GLU A 66 35.58 28.78 11.23
N PRO A 67 35.90 29.33 10.03
CA PRO A 67 36.32 28.51 8.90
C PRO A 67 37.57 27.71 9.30
N GLU A 68 37.42 26.40 9.41
CA GLU A 68 38.55 25.49 9.58
C GLU A 68 39.54 25.71 8.41
N PRO A 69 40.85 25.69 8.68
CA PRO A 69 41.86 25.92 7.67
C PRO A 69 41.73 24.87 6.56
N GLU A 70 41.67 25.36 5.31
CA GLU A 70 41.68 24.51 4.12
C GLU A 70 42.81 23.48 4.23
N PRO A 71 42.53 22.17 4.08
CA PRO A 71 43.58 21.16 4.10
C PRO A 71 44.52 21.42 2.92
N ASP A 72 45.80 21.61 3.24
CA ASP A 72 46.90 21.67 2.29
C ASP A 72 46.79 20.44 1.37
N VAL A 73 46.40 20.69 0.12
CA VAL A 73 46.28 19.65 -0.91
C VAL A 73 47.69 19.19 -1.23
N ASP A 74 48.09 18.09 -0.61
CA ASP A 74 49.31 17.35 -0.94
C ASP A 74 49.30 17.11 -2.46
N PRO A 75 50.35 17.51 -3.21
CA PRO A 75 50.35 17.45 -4.67
C PRO A 75 50.03 16.02 -5.13
N GLU A 76 48.93 15.89 -5.88
CA GLU A 76 48.57 14.66 -6.57
C GLU A 76 49.81 14.14 -7.32
N PRO A 77 50.19 12.86 -7.12
CA PRO A 77 51.24 12.26 -7.93
C PRO A 77 50.80 12.32 -9.38
N GLU A 78 51.59 12.98 -10.24
CA GLU A 78 51.39 12.98 -11.68
C GLU A 78 51.31 11.53 -12.16
N ASP A 79 50.09 11.07 -12.46
CA ASP A 79 49.85 9.77 -13.07
C ASP A 79 50.55 9.74 -14.42
N ASP A 80 51.60 8.91 -14.48
CA ASP A 80 52.35 8.52 -15.66
C ASP A 80 51.34 8.14 -16.76
N PRO A 81 51.40 8.75 -17.97
CA PRO A 81 50.39 8.54 -19.00
C PRO A 81 50.25 7.05 -19.33
N GLU A 82 49.08 6.49 -18.97
CA GLU A 82 48.71 5.13 -19.35
C GLU A 82 48.89 4.98 -20.87
N PRO A 83 49.55 3.91 -21.33
CA PRO A 83 49.74 3.66 -22.75
C PRO A 83 48.38 3.53 -23.44
N GLU A 84 48.17 4.34 -24.48
CA GLU A 84 46.94 4.32 -25.29
C GLU A 84 46.58 2.88 -25.67
N PRO A 85 45.38 2.38 -25.29
CA PRO A 85 44.97 1.03 -25.62
C PRO A 85 44.84 0.88 -27.13
N ASP A 86 45.60 -0.06 -27.68
CA ASP A 86 45.55 -0.51 -29.08
C ASP A 86 44.08 -0.63 -29.55
N PRO A 87 43.73 -0.13 -30.75
CA PRO A 87 42.35 -0.07 -31.22
C PRO A 87 41.73 -1.46 -31.22
N ALA A 88 40.76 -1.65 -30.32
CA ALA A 88 40.01 -2.88 -30.19
C ALA A 88 39.46 -3.34 -31.56
N PRO A 89 39.63 -4.63 -31.94
CA PRO A 89 39.20 -5.14 -33.23
C PRO A 89 37.68 -4.93 -33.38
N LYS A 90 37.30 -4.22 -34.44
CA LYS A 90 35.89 -3.93 -34.77
C LYS A 90 35.07 -5.22 -34.68
N PRO A 91 34.02 -5.27 -33.84
CA PRO A 91 33.20 -6.47 -33.69
C PRO A 91 32.57 -6.82 -35.04
N LYS A 92 32.89 -8.02 -35.53
CA LYS A 92 32.26 -8.59 -36.73
C LYS A 92 30.75 -8.64 -36.48
N ALA A 93 29.98 -8.17 -37.47
CA ALA A 93 28.52 -8.17 -37.42
C ALA A 93 28.00 -9.58 -37.04
N PRO A 94 27.00 -9.66 -36.14
CA PRO A 94 26.47 -10.95 -35.70
C PRO A 94 25.96 -11.72 -36.91
N ALA A 95 26.52 -12.92 -37.12
CA ALA A 95 26.06 -13.84 -38.15
C ALA A 95 24.55 -14.03 -37.97
N LYS A 96 23.77 -13.77 -39.03
CA LYS A 96 22.32 -13.96 -39.06
C LYS A 96 22.02 -15.35 -38.54
N LYS A 97 21.39 -15.44 -37.36
CA LYS A 97 20.92 -16.71 -36.79
C LYS A 97 19.99 -17.34 -37.83
N ALA A 98 20.43 -18.46 -38.41
CA ALA A 98 19.59 -19.26 -39.28
C ALA A 98 18.31 -19.59 -38.50
N ALA A 99 17.15 -19.38 -39.13
CA ALA A 99 15.88 -19.69 -38.53
C ALA A 99 15.89 -21.17 -38.06
N PRO A 100 15.41 -21.46 -36.83
CA PRO A 100 15.32 -22.83 -36.35
C PRO A 100 14.48 -23.64 -37.34
N LYS A 101 15.01 -24.78 -37.80
CA LYS A 101 14.26 -25.68 -38.67
C LYS A 101 13.06 -26.21 -37.87
N PRO A 102 11.81 -26.05 -38.35
CA PRO A 102 10.65 -26.63 -37.70
C PRO A 102 10.68 -28.15 -37.92
N GLY A 103 10.93 -28.93 -36.86
CA GLY A 103 10.93 -30.39 -36.95
C GLY A 103 11.74 -31.17 -35.89
N ASP A 104 12.52 -30.52 -35.03
CA ASP A 104 13.30 -31.18 -33.95
C ASP A 104 12.58 -31.11 -32.59
N ASP A 105 11.25 -31.25 -32.55
CA ASP A 105 10.47 -31.25 -31.30
C ASP A 105 10.59 -32.57 -30.51
N ASP A 106 11.23 -33.60 -31.08
CA ASP A 106 11.47 -34.91 -30.44
C ASP A 106 12.91 -35.06 -29.90
N TYR A 107 13.61 -33.97 -29.59
CA TYR A 107 14.93 -34.05 -28.95
C TYR A 107 14.80 -34.54 -27.50
N VAL A 108 15.08 -35.82 -27.28
CA VAL A 108 15.24 -36.41 -25.95
C VAL A 108 16.74 -36.38 -25.59
N PRO A 109 17.18 -35.53 -24.63
CA PRO A 109 18.58 -35.49 -24.24
C PRO A 109 19.07 -36.87 -23.83
N SER A 110 20.25 -37.26 -24.29
CA SER A 110 20.86 -38.53 -23.90
C SER A 110 21.17 -38.54 -22.41
N ALA A 111 21.20 -39.71 -21.78
CA ALA A 111 21.50 -39.84 -20.35
C ALA A 111 22.85 -39.19 -19.94
N ALA A 112 23.82 -39.15 -20.87
CA ALA A 112 25.09 -38.47 -20.67
C ALA A 112 24.96 -36.95 -20.68
N GLU A 113 24.15 -36.40 -21.59
CA GLU A 113 23.83 -34.96 -21.63
C GLU A 113 23.07 -34.54 -20.38
N TRP A 114 22.11 -35.35 -19.92
CA TRP A 114 21.39 -35.10 -18.67
C TRP A 114 22.31 -35.06 -17.44
N ARG A 115 23.28 -35.97 -17.36
CA ARG A 115 24.27 -35.95 -16.26
C ARG A 115 25.16 -34.71 -16.32
N ARG A 116 25.54 -34.25 -17.52
CA ARG A 116 26.34 -33.02 -17.69
C ARG A 116 25.55 -31.78 -17.30
N THR A 117 24.28 -31.69 -17.70
CA THR A 117 23.42 -30.55 -17.33
C THR A 117 23.16 -30.53 -15.82
N GLN A 118 22.90 -31.68 -15.19
CA GLN A 118 22.78 -31.75 -13.74
C GLN A 118 24.07 -31.36 -13.02
N ALA A 119 25.24 -31.86 -13.47
CA ALA A 119 26.53 -31.49 -12.88
C ALA A 119 26.86 -30.00 -13.06
N ALA A 120 26.49 -29.42 -14.21
CA ALA A 120 26.63 -27.99 -14.45
C ALA A 120 25.70 -27.17 -13.53
N LEU A 121 24.44 -27.62 -13.35
CA LEU A 121 23.48 -26.97 -12.48
C LEU A 121 23.92 -27.03 -11.01
N THR A 122 24.41 -28.17 -10.53
CA THR A 122 24.92 -28.29 -9.15
C THR A 122 26.16 -27.43 -8.93
N LYS A 123 27.08 -27.37 -9.92
CA LYS A 123 28.24 -26.48 -9.86
C LYS A 123 27.83 -25.00 -9.84
N ALA A 124 26.91 -24.60 -10.71
CA ALA A 124 26.39 -23.23 -10.75
C ALA A 124 25.70 -22.84 -9.43
N ASN A 125 24.91 -23.75 -8.85
CA ASN A 125 24.27 -23.52 -7.56
C ASN A 125 25.28 -23.41 -6.41
N ALA A 126 26.33 -24.24 -6.42
CA ALA A 126 27.40 -24.15 -5.42
C ALA A 126 28.20 -22.84 -5.55
N ASP A 127 28.46 -22.39 -6.77
CA ASP A 127 29.15 -21.13 -7.03
C ASP A 127 28.29 -19.92 -6.64
N ALA A 128 27.01 -19.93 -6.99
CA ALA A 128 26.05 -18.93 -6.55
C ALA A 128 25.96 -18.86 -5.02
N LYS A 129 26.02 -20.00 -4.32
CA LYS A 129 26.06 -20.05 -2.86
C LYS A 129 27.33 -19.39 -2.31
N ARG A 130 28.51 -19.71 -2.86
CA ARG A 130 29.78 -19.09 -2.47
C ARG A 130 29.79 -17.58 -2.69
N ASN A 131 29.23 -17.12 -3.80
CA ASN A 131 29.13 -15.69 -4.08
C ASN A 131 28.20 -14.98 -3.09
N ARG A 132 27.09 -15.61 -2.70
CA ARG A 132 26.22 -15.07 -1.63
C ARG A 132 26.93 -15.03 -0.27
N GLU A 133 27.68 -16.07 0.07
CA GLU A 133 28.47 -16.12 1.30
C GLU A 133 29.55 -15.03 1.31
N ARG A 134 30.26 -14.85 0.19
CA ARG A 134 31.27 -13.79 0.05
C ARG A 134 30.67 -12.38 0.08
N ALA A 135 29.51 -12.17 -0.55
CA ALA A 135 28.81 -10.89 -0.50
C ALA A 135 28.39 -10.55 0.94
N ARG A 136 27.84 -11.54 1.66
CA ARG A 136 27.49 -11.39 3.08
C ARG A 136 28.71 -11.11 3.95
N GLU A 137 29.84 -11.78 3.69
CA GLU A 137 31.09 -11.52 4.42
C GLU A 137 31.62 -10.11 4.16
N LEU A 138 31.53 -9.61 2.93
CA LEU A 138 31.90 -8.22 2.61
C LEU A 138 30.99 -7.20 3.29
N GLU A 139 29.68 -7.46 3.36
CA GLU A 139 28.73 -6.63 4.11
C GLU A 139 29.04 -6.65 5.62
N ASP A 140 29.31 -7.81 6.19
CA ASP A 140 29.64 -7.94 7.61
C ASP A 140 31.01 -7.31 7.93
N GLN A 141 31.98 -7.37 7.02
CA GLN A 141 33.25 -6.63 7.14
C GLN A 141 33.04 -5.11 7.07
N GLY A 142 32.16 -4.64 6.18
CA GLY A 142 31.73 -3.24 6.16
C GLY A 142 31.15 -2.81 7.51
N ARG A 143 30.27 -3.63 8.09
CA ARG A 143 29.66 -3.37 9.42
C ARG A 143 30.65 -3.32 10.57
N VAL A 144 31.75 -4.08 10.50
CA VAL A 144 32.78 -4.06 11.55
C VAL A 144 33.63 -2.79 11.46
N ASN A 145 33.81 -2.26 10.25
CA ASN A 145 34.61 -1.05 10.00
C ASN A 145 33.77 0.24 10.02
N GLU A 146 32.45 0.16 10.13
CA GLU A 146 31.54 1.31 10.30
C GLU A 146 31.95 2.12 11.55
N SER A 147 32.05 3.43 11.40
CA SER A 147 32.21 4.34 12.53
C SER A 147 30.96 4.30 13.43
N ASP A 148 31.11 4.63 14.72
CA ASP A 148 29.97 4.68 15.65
C ASP A 148 28.86 5.62 15.17
N HIS A 149 29.21 6.69 14.43
CA HIS A 149 28.28 7.63 13.83
C HIS A 149 27.46 6.98 12.69
N GLU A 150 28.12 6.30 11.74
CA GLU A 150 27.44 5.61 10.64
C GLU A 150 26.55 4.48 11.16
N LYS A 151 27.02 3.74 12.16
CA LYS A 151 26.24 2.70 12.83
C LYS A 151 25.00 3.29 13.50
N ALA A 152 25.10 4.45 14.14
CA ALA A 152 23.97 5.13 14.74
C ALA A 152 22.96 5.59 13.67
N LEU A 153 23.42 6.14 12.55
CA LEU A 153 22.56 6.53 11.42
C LEU A 153 21.85 5.33 10.79
N ARG A 154 22.56 4.21 10.60
CA ARG A 154 21.97 2.98 10.06
C ARG A 154 20.90 2.41 10.99
N LEU A 155 21.20 2.30 12.29
CA LEU A 155 20.22 1.81 13.27
C LEU A 155 19.01 2.74 13.38
N ALA A 156 19.22 4.06 13.38
CA ALA A 156 18.13 5.03 13.37
C ALA A 156 17.26 4.90 12.12
N ARG A 157 17.87 4.66 10.95
CA ARG A 157 17.15 4.43 9.69
C ARG A 157 16.38 3.11 9.71
N GLU A 158 17.01 2.00 10.10
CA GLU A 158 16.34 0.70 10.21
C GLU A 158 15.20 0.72 11.22
N GLU A 159 15.36 1.43 12.34
CA GLU A 159 14.32 1.57 13.35
C GLU A 159 13.19 2.49 12.89
N GLY A 160 13.52 3.60 12.22
CA GLY A 160 12.55 4.45 11.55
C GLY A 160 11.75 3.67 10.51
N GLU A 161 12.42 2.96 9.61
CA GLU A 161 11.79 2.13 8.60
C GLU A 161 10.90 1.06 9.25
N LYS A 162 11.35 0.33 10.29
CA LYS A 162 10.50 -0.64 10.99
C LYS A 162 9.25 -0.02 11.62
N ARG A 163 9.37 1.17 12.21
CA ARG A 163 8.26 1.87 12.88
C ARG A 163 7.26 2.45 11.88
N PHE A 164 7.72 2.97 10.74
CA PHE A 164 6.87 3.63 9.73
C PHE A 164 6.38 2.69 8.62
N ARG A 165 7.14 1.64 8.27
CA ARG A 165 6.77 0.68 7.22
C ARG A 165 5.48 -0.04 7.54
N ALA A 166 5.34 -0.61 8.74
CA ALA A 166 4.15 -1.38 9.07
C ALA A 166 2.84 -0.56 9.03
N PRO A 167 2.77 0.66 9.58
CA PRO A 167 1.63 1.55 9.38
C PRO A 167 1.39 1.91 7.91
N LEU A 168 2.44 2.27 7.16
CA LEU A 168 2.33 2.72 5.77
C LEU A 168 1.85 1.60 4.83
N VAL A 169 2.43 0.41 4.94
CA VAL A 169 1.99 -0.78 4.19
C VAL A 169 0.56 -1.12 4.53
N ARG A 170 0.17 -1.02 5.81
CA ARG A 170 -1.20 -1.28 6.24
C ARG A 170 -2.20 -0.26 5.70
N THR A 171 -1.86 1.03 5.64
CA THR A 171 -2.74 2.06 5.07
C THR A 171 -2.87 1.91 3.56
N ALA A 172 -1.75 1.68 2.85
CA ALA A 172 -1.74 1.42 1.41
C ALA A 172 -2.56 0.16 1.07
N ALA A 173 -2.36 -0.94 1.80
CA ALA A 173 -3.10 -2.18 1.59
C ALA A 173 -4.59 -2.03 1.86
N ARG A 174 -4.99 -1.21 2.86
CA ARG A 174 -6.41 -0.87 3.06
C ARG A 174 -6.98 -0.11 1.87
N GLY A 175 -6.27 0.88 1.35
CA GLY A 175 -6.67 1.62 0.15
C GLY A 175 -6.89 0.69 -1.05
N ALA A 176 -5.89 -0.14 -1.36
CA ALA A 176 -5.96 -1.08 -2.47
C ALA A 176 -7.10 -2.11 -2.32
N LEU A 177 -7.36 -2.61 -1.10
CA LEU A 177 -8.50 -3.50 -0.84
C LEU A 177 -9.85 -2.80 -1.05
N ILE A 178 -9.97 -1.53 -0.65
CA ILE A 178 -11.19 -0.73 -0.87
C ILE A 178 -11.41 -0.52 -2.37
N GLU A 179 -10.36 -0.16 -3.11
CA GLU A 179 -10.38 0.01 -4.58
C GLU A 179 -10.75 -1.30 -5.31
N ALA A 180 -10.25 -2.43 -4.82
CA ALA A 180 -10.60 -3.76 -5.32
C ALA A 180 -12.05 -4.19 -4.99
N GLY A 181 -12.80 -3.39 -4.24
CA GLY A 181 -14.20 -3.63 -3.92
C GLY A 181 -14.42 -4.48 -2.67
N ALA A 182 -13.46 -4.53 -1.73
CA ALA A 182 -13.66 -5.25 -0.46
C ALA A 182 -14.85 -4.72 0.37
N LEU A 183 -15.24 -3.46 0.17
CA LEU A 183 -16.39 -2.83 0.80
C LEU A 183 -17.67 -2.89 -0.05
N SER A 184 -17.69 -3.62 -1.17
CA SER A 184 -18.88 -3.76 -2.03
C SER A 184 -20.12 -4.26 -1.28
N PHE A 185 -19.93 -4.98 -0.16
CA PHE A 185 -21.01 -5.45 0.69
C PHE A 185 -21.75 -4.38 1.48
N LEU A 186 -21.13 -3.23 1.71
CA LEU A 186 -21.78 -2.09 2.38
C LEU A 186 -22.64 -1.28 1.41
N ALA A 187 -22.52 -1.49 0.09
CA ALA A 187 -23.30 -0.75 -0.90
C ALA A 187 -24.82 -1.02 -0.79
N ASP A 188 -25.21 -2.16 -0.25
CA ASP A 188 -26.62 -2.52 0.02
C ASP A 188 -27.13 -2.01 1.38
N GLU A 189 -26.25 -1.46 2.22
CA GLU A 189 -26.62 -0.91 3.52
C GLU A 189 -27.42 0.39 3.33
N LYS A 190 -28.48 0.58 4.12
CA LYS A 190 -29.34 1.77 4.03
C LYS A 190 -28.58 3.07 4.36
N ASP A 191 -27.61 2.99 5.25
CA ASP A 191 -26.78 4.11 5.69
C ASP A 191 -25.31 3.67 5.77
N PRO A 192 -24.51 3.91 4.71
CA PRO A 192 -23.11 3.53 4.68
C PRO A 192 -22.26 4.33 5.68
N GLU A 193 -22.72 5.50 6.13
CA GLU A 193 -22.02 6.34 7.10
C GLU A 193 -22.30 5.95 8.55
N SER A 194 -23.26 5.04 8.78
CA SER A 194 -23.58 4.56 10.11
C SER A 194 -22.37 3.91 10.79
N ARG A 195 -22.26 4.14 12.11
CA ARG A 195 -21.17 3.58 12.92
C ARG A 195 -21.07 2.06 12.78
N ASP A 196 -22.21 1.38 12.75
CA ASP A 196 -22.27 -0.09 12.60
C ASP A 196 -21.79 -0.57 11.23
N ALA A 197 -22.00 0.22 10.16
CA ALA A 197 -21.49 -0.10 8.82
C ALA A 197 -19.96 0.05 8.79
N LYS A 198 -19.42 1.13 9.38
CA LYS A 198 -17.98 1.38 9.50
C LYS A 198 -17.27 0.29 10.29
N GLU A 199 -17.79 -0.07 11.47
CA GLU A 199 -17.21 -1.13 12.32
C GLU A 199 -17.21 -2.50 11.60
N ARG A 200 -18.25 -2.80 10.81
CA ARG A 200 -18.30 -4.02 9.97
C ARG A 200 -17.31 -3.97 8.80
N GLY A 201 -17.18 -2.83 8.14
CA GLY A 201 -16.19 -2.57 7.09
C GLY A 201 -14.76 -2.79 7.61
N ASP A 202 -14.42 -2.13 8.72
CA ASP A 202 -13.11 -2.21 9.35
C ASP A 202 -12.77 -3.62 9.84
N SER A 203 -13.76 -4.32 10.41
CA SER A 203 -13.61 -5.72 10.82
C SER A 203 -13.30 -6.62 9.63
N ARG A 204 -13.93 -6.39 8.47
CA ARG A 204 -13.66 -7.16 7.25
C ARG A 204 -12.30 -6.82 6.67
N LEU A 205 -11.96 -5.53 6.53
CA LEU A 205 -10.65 -5.09 6.05
C LEU A 205 -9.53 -5.64 6.93
N THR A 206 -9.71 -5.67 8.25
CA THR A 206 -8.74 -6.25 9.18
C THR A 206 -8.55 -7.75 8.99
N ARG A 207 -9.60 -8.50 8.59
CA ARG A 207 -9.47 -9.92 8.25
C ARG A 207 -8.75 -10.12 6.92
N LEU A 208 -9.06 -9.31 5.91
CA LEU A 208 -8.38 -9.36 4.60
C LEU A 208 -6.90 -9.00 4.70
N LEU A 209 -6.57 -7.98 5.50
CA LEU A 209 -5.18 -7.61 5.79
C LEU A 209 -4.36 -8.75 6.42
N LYS A 210 -5.00 -9.65 7.18
CA LYS A 210 -4.30 -10.83 7.75
C LYS A 210 -4.01 -11.92 6.74
N LEU A 211 -4.66 -11.89 5.57
CA LEU A 211 -4.44 -12.83 4.48
C LEU A 211 -3.35 -12.35 3.52
N ILE A 212 -3.07 -11.04 3.50
CA ILE A 212 -1.98 -10.45 2.72
C ILE A 212 -0.70 -10.57 3.53
N ASP A 213 0.36 -11.13 2.93
CA ASP A 213 1.71 -11.10 3.52
C ASP A 213 2.29 -9.68 3.42
N THR A 214 2.12 -8.90 4.48
CA THR A 214 2.63 -7.51 4.53
C THR A 214 4.13 -7.44 4.74
N ASP A 215 4.78 -8.53 5.17
CA ASP A 215 6.22 -8.52 5.48
C ASP A 215 7.05 -8.66 4.20
N GLY A 216 6.50 -9.29 3.16
CA GLY A 216 7.10 -9.37 1.82
C GLY A 216 6.91 -8.13 0.93
N LEU A 217 6.18 -7.11 1.38
CA LEU A 217 5.90 -5.90 0.61
C LEU A 217 6.92 -4.79 0.92
N ASP A 218 7.61 -4.30 -0.11
CA ASP A 218 8.58 -3.22 0.02
C ASP A 218 7.98 -1.85 -0.28
N VAL A 219 8.43 -0.84 0.47
CA VAL A 219 8.06 0.57 0.30
C VAL A 219 9.20 1.26 -0.45
N ASP A 220 8.89 1.86 -1.58
CA ASP A 220 9.88 2.63 -2.35
C ASP A 220 10.09 4.05 -1.78
N GLU A 221 11.03 4.78 -2.36
CA GLU A 221 11.35 6.16 -1.95
C GLU A 221 10.18 7.13 -2.13
N SER A 222 9.20 6.79 -2.99
CA SER A 222 7.98 7.59 -3.20
C SER A 222 6.88 7.29 -2.18
N GLY A 223 7.08 6.29 -1.31
CA GLY A 223 6.07 5.78 -0.39
C GLY A 223 5.06 4.84 -1.03
N ALA A 224 5.28 4.42 -2.28
CA ALA A 224 4.46 3.42 -2.94
C ALA A 224 4.91 2.00 -2.52
N VAL A 225 3.93 1.10 -2.40
CA VAL A 225 4.18 -0.27 -1.95
C VAL A 225 4.29 -1.19 -3.16
N ALA A 226 5.52 -1.62 -3.47
CA ALA A 226 5.78 -2.52 -4.59
C ALA A 226 5.16 -3.91 -4.35
N GLY A 227 4.49 -4.44 -5.37
CA GLY A 227 3.87 -5.78 -5.33
C GLY A 227 2.51 -5.85 -4.62
N LEU A 228 2.01 -4.74 -4.06
CA LEU A 228 0.72 -4.71 -3.37
C LEU A 228 -0.45 -5.07 -4.29
N GLU A 229 -0.46 -4.54 -5.51
CA GLU A 229 -1.53 -4.81 -6.49
C GLU A 229 -1.60 -6.30 -6.85
N SER A 230 -0.45 -6.93 -7.12
CA SER A 230 -0.35 -8.37 -7.38
C SER A 230 -0.86 -9.21 -6.20
N ALA A 231 -0.55 -8.80 -4.97
CA ALA A 231 -1.02 -9.50 -3.76
C ALA A 231 -2.55 -9.38 -3.59
N VAL A 232 -3.13 -8.21 -3.89
CA VAL A 232 -4.58 -8.00 -3.87
C VAL A 232 -5.28 -8.79 -4.98
N ASP A 233 -4.68 -8.86 -6.18
CA ASP A 233 -5.20 -9.64 -7.29
C ASP A 233 -5.16 -11.15 -7.03
N GLU A 234 -4.08 -11.65 -6.40
CA GLU A 234 -4.00 -13.04 -5.95
C GLU A 234 -5.06 -13.34 -4.89
N LEU A 235 -5.23 -12.45 -3.91
CA LEU A 235 -6.29 -12.58 -2.90
C LEU A 235 -7.69 -12.59 -3.53
N ARG A 236 -7.91 -11.77 -4.57
CA ARG A 236 -9.17 -11.71 -5.32
C ARG A 236 -9.41 -12.98 -6.15
N ARG A 237 -8.36 -13.56 -6.71
CA ARG A 237 -8.42 -14.81 -7.47
C ARG A 237 -8.76 -16.00 -6.55
N ASP A 238 -8.15 -16.03 -5.38
CA ASP A 238 -8.27 -17.16 -4.44
C ASP A 238 -9.55 -17.09 -3.60
N TYR A 239 -10.05 -15.87 -3.33
CA TYR A 239 -11.24 -15.62 -2.52
C TYR A 239 -12.23 -14.63 -3.18
N PRO A 240 -12.77 -14.93 -4.36
CA PRO A 240 -13.65 -14.02 -5.09
C PRO A 240 -14.93 -13.66 -4.33
N GLU A 241 -15.41 -14.53 -3.43
CA GLU A 241 -16.56 -14.29 -2.56
C GLU A 241 -16.34 -13.16 -1.56
N LEU A 242 -15.07 -12.86 -1.22
CA LEU A 242 -14.73 -11.75 -0.34
C LEU A 242 -14.78 -10.39 -1.04
N PHE A 243 -14.92 -10.36 -2.37
CA PHE A 243 -15.04 -9.12 -3.16
C PHE A 243 -16.39 -9.01 -3.86
N ALA A 244 -17.12 -10.12 -4.01
CA ALA A 244 -18.45 -10.13 -4.59
C ALA A 244 -19.45 -9.35 -3.72
N ALA A 245 -20.24 -8.49 -4.36
CA ALA A 245 -21.39 -7.87 -3.72
C ALA A 245 -22.34 -8.98 -3.20
N PRO A 246 -22.88 -8.83 -1.97
CA PRO A 246 -23.81 -9.79 -1.42
C PRO A 246 -24.98 -9.91 -2.39
N LYS A 247 -25.29 -11.13 -2.82
CA LYS A 247 -26.48 -11.35 -3.64
C LYS A 247 -27.67 -10.92 -2.79
N LYS A 248 -28.28 -9.77 -3.11
CA LYS A 248 -29.49 -9.28 -2.47
C LYS A 248 -30.45 -10.45 -2.39
N ARG A 249 -30.65 -10.97 -1.16
CA ARG A 249 -31.59 -12.06 -0.96
C ARG A 249 -32.92 -11.47 -1.35
N VAL A 250 -33.44 -11.87 -2.50
CA VAL A 250 -34.78 -11.47 -2.94
C VAL A 250 -35.67 -11.89 -1.79
N ALA A 251 -36.17 -10.90 -1.06
CA ALA A 251 -37.03 -11.14 0.09
C ALA A 251 -38.06 -12.16 -0.39
N ALA A 252 -38.10 -13.33 0.26
CA ALA A 252 -39.00 -14.39 -0.13
C ALA A 252 -40.37 -13.71 -0.23
N ARG A 253 -40.90 -13.61 -1.46
CA ARG A 253 -42.20 -12.98 -1.67
C ARG A 253 -43.11 -13.67 -0.67
N PRO A 254 -43.81 -12.95 0.22
CA PRO A 254 -44.59 -13.58 1.28
C PRO A 254 -45.54 -14.58 0.62
N THR A 255 -45.18 -15.87 0.64
CA THR A 255 -45.90 -16.96 -0.03
C THR A 255 -47.15 -17.35 0.77
N GLY A 256 -47.63 -16.46 1.64
CA GLY A 256 -48.56 -16.79 2.71
C GLY A 256 -49.58 -15.72 3.05
N ALA A 257 -49.77 -14.69 2.22
CA ALA A 257 -51.13 -14.13 2.20
C ALA A 257 -51.99 -15.23 1.55
N PRO A 258 -53.01 -15.78 2.24
CA PRO A 258 -53.91 -16.75 1.64
C PRO A 258 -54.41 -16.11 0.35
N ARG A 259 -54.12 -16.73 -0.79
CA ARG A 259 -54.67 -16.29 -2.07
C ARG A 259 -56.17 -16.13 -1.83
N PRO A 260 -56.76 -14.94 -2.07
CA PRO A 260 -58.21 -14.82 -2.02
C PRO A 260 -58.77 -15.94 -2.88
N ALA A 261 -59.80 -16.62 -2.38
CA ALA A 261 -60.42 -17.73 -3.08
C ALA A 261 -60.64 -17.30 -4.54
N ALA A 262 -60.11 -18.09 -5.49
CA ALA A 262 -60.17 -17.73 -6.89
C ALA A 262 -61.61 -17.38 -7.25
N ASP A 263 -61.83 -16.20 -7.83
CA ASP A 263 -63.14 -15.82 -8.32
C ASP A 263 -63.69 -16.97 -9.15
N PRO A 264 -64.95 -17.37 -8.94
CA PRO A 264 -65.52 -18.51 -9.63
C PRO A 264 -65.32 -18.32 -11.12
N VAL A 265 -64.62 -19.29 -11.74
CA VAL A 265 -64.31 -19.25 -13.16
C VAL A 265 -65.61 -18.98 -13.90
N LYS A 266 -65.68 -17.82 -14.58
CA LYS A 266 -66.84 -17.47 -15.39
C LYS A 266 -67.08 -18.63 -16.36
N LYS A 267 -68.26 -19.25 -16.28
CA LYS A 267 -68.64 -20.36 -17.18
C LYS A 267 -68.33 -19.93 -18.61
N SER A 268 -67.59 -20.75 -19.35
CA SER A 268 -67.31 -20.43 -20.75
C SER A 268 -68.63 -20.40 -21.53
N SER A 269 -68.69 -19.64 -22.63
CA SER A 269 -69.88 -19.57 -23.48
C SER A 269 -70.35 -20.96 -23.93
N ALA A 270 -69.42 -21.88 -24.19
CA ALA A 270 -69.72 -23.27 -24.53
C ALA A 270 -70.42 -24.02 -23.38
N GLN A 271 -69.99 -23.77 -22.14
CA GLN A 271 -70.56 -24.41 -20.96
C GLN A 271 -71.95 -23.85 -20.63
N ILE A 272 -72.17 -22.56 -20.86
CA ILE A 272 -73.50 -21.92 -20.75
C ILE A 272 -74.46 -22.51 -21.78
N HIS A 273 -74.01 -22.69 -23.03
CA HIS A 273 -74.84 -23.30 -24.07
C HIS A 273 -75.12 -24.79 -23.81
N ALA A 274 -74.14 -25.54 -23.29
CA ALA A 274 -74.32 -26.95 -22.93
C ALA A 274 -75.31 -27.14 -21.76
N ASP A 275 -75.19 -26.33 -20.70
CA ASP A 275 -76.12 -26.34 -19.55
C ASP A 275 -77.55 -26.05 -20.01
N LYS A 276 -77.71 -25.08 -20.95
CA LYS A 276 -79.00 -24.74 -21.54
C LYS A 276 -79.58 -25.85 -22.42
N ALA A 277 -78.75 -26.56 -23.17
CA ALA A 277 -79.18 -27.70 -24.00
C ALA A 277 -79.55 -28.93 -23.16
N LEU A 278 -78.91 -29.11 -22.00
CA LEU A 278 -79.14 -30.23 -21.08
C LEU A 278 -80.25 -29.97 -20.04
N GLY A 279 -80.92 -28.82 -20.09
CA GLY A 279 -81.98 -28.44 -19.14
C GLY A 279 -81.48 -28.26 -17.70
N ARG A 280 -80.17 -28.02 -17.52
CA ARG A 280 -79.55 -27.75 -16.21
C ARG A 280 -79.46 -26.25 -16.02
N SER A 281 -80.60 -25.60 -15.81
CA SER A 281 -80.69 -24.18 -15.44
C SER A 281 -81.10 -24.04 -13.98
#